data_AF-A0A485JES5-F1
#
_entry.id   AF-A0A485JES5-F1
#
_cell.length_a   1.000
_cell.length_b   1.000
_cell.length_c   1.000
_cell.angle_alpha   90.00
_cell.angle_beta   90.00
_cell.angle_gamma   90.00
#
_symmetry.space_group_name_H-M   'P 1'
#
loop_
_entity.id
_entity.type
_entity.pdbx_description
1 polymer ?
#
loop_
_entity_poly.entity_id
_entity_poly.type
_entity_poly.pdbx_seq_one_letter_code
_entity_poly.pdbx_strand_id
1 'polypeptide(L)'
;MEKVTTGTTKAQENNIITQQITRPKELFLLFWINEDDKGKKMFSEASQTRLKNIKRAPWYDENIHKVHCPPIQAFHEIKTIVSEWIDKYGGRDKVTIREVGVFSHSATLHGPICYNTPNIPPAPKWPIQMDISGGWDSIDFNWKSNCAMCVFYGCNSGHDIPEGFALRVSQQKNFQNVAIWGQSASSFPSFEPNVRITTPARSMNTGWDVGQTYMVGGGPGEGTKAITGPHPNARFMNKFINGAKVGSSHQGVFNDHKSKIVS
;
A
#
# COMPACT_ATOMS: atom_id res chain seq x y z
N MET A 1 31.14 6.26 -27.45
CA MET A 1 30.83 6.73 -28.82
C MET A 1 29.65 7.68 -28.72
N GLU A 2 29.92 8.98 -28.80
CA GLU A 2 28.88 10.01 -28.88
C GLU A 2 28.18 9.94 -30.24
N LYS A 3 26.85 9.81 -30.25
CA LYS A 3 26.05 10.00 -31.46
C LYS A 3 25.89 11.50 -31.68
N VAL A 4 26.79 12.08 -32.48
CA VAL A 4 26.59 13.42 -33.05
C VAL A 4 25.64 13.27 -34.23
N THR A 5 24.48 13.92 -34.17
CA THR A 5 23.51 13.94 -35.28
C THR A 5 23.69 15.27 -36.01
N THR A 6 24.31 15.26 -37.18
CA THR A 6 24.50 16.45 -38.02
C THR A 6 23.27 16.64 -38.90
N GLY A 7 22.46 17.66 -38.61
CA GLY A 7 21.30 18.04 -39.41
C GLY A 7 21.59 19.27 -40.27
N THR A 8 21.44 19.16 -41.58
CA THR A 8 21.51 20.29 -42.51
C THR A 8 20.17 21.03 -42.50
N THR A 9 20.15 22.31 -42.11
CA THR A 9 18.96 23.15 -42.15
C THR A 9 18.78 23.77 -43.54
N LYS A 10 17.71 23.38 -44.25
CA LYS A 10 17.09 24.30 -45.22
C LYS A 10 16.12 25.18 -44.44
N ALA A 11 16.21 26.49 -44.67
CA ALA A 11 15.31 27.47 -44.07
C ALA A 11 13.86 27.15 -44.51
N GLN A 12 13.04 26.69 -43.58
CA GLN A 12 11.60 26.75 -43.67
C GLN A 12 11.10 27.57 -42.48
N GLU A 13 10.45 28.67 -42.78
CA GLU A 13 9.74 29.51 -41.83
C GLU A 13 8.61 28.68 -41.19
N ASN A 14 8.52 28.73 -39.85
CA ASN A 14 7.44 28.20 -39.02
C ASN A 14 7.30 26.68 -38.86
N ASN A 15 8.38 26.01 -38.42
CA ASN A 15 8.23 24.68 -37.80
C ASN A 15 7.69 24.81 -36.36
N ILE A 16 6.36 24.82 -36.21
CA ILE A 16 5.71 24.54 -34.93
C ILE A 16 5.91 23.04 -34.65
N ILE A 17 6.91 22.70 -33.84
CA ILE A 17 7.11 21.33 -33.36
C ILE A 17 6.14 21.09 -32.20
N THR A 18 5.01 20.41 -32.46
CA THR A 18 4.11 19.94 -31.40
C THR A 18 4.71 18.69 -30.73
N GLN A 19 5.48 18.87 -29.66
CA GLN A 19 5.89 17.73 -28.82
C GLN A 19 4.73 17.31 -27.90
N GLN A 20 4.19 16.13 -28.14
CA GLN A 20 3.30 15.44 -27.19
C GLN A 20 4.11 15.00 -25.97
N ILE A 21 4.21 15.87 -24.95
CA ILE A 21 4.79 15.49 -23.65
C ILE A 21 3.79 14.56 -22.96
N THR A 22 3.99 13.25 -23.11
CA THR A 22 3.21 12.28 -22.33
C THR A 22 3.68 12.35 -20.88
N ARG A 23 2.84 12.91 -19.99
CA ARG A 23 3.15 12.95 -18.56
C ARG A 23 3.35 11.52 -18.03
N PRO A 24 4.43 11.24 -17.26
CA PRO A 24 4.63 9.94 -16.63
C PRO A 24 3.41 9.52 -15.80
N LYS A 25 3.05 8.25 -15.87
CA LYS A 25 1.97 7.68 -15.06
C LYS A 25 2.48 7.37 -13.65
N GLU A 26 1.59 7.53 -12.67
CA GLU A 26 1.83 7.13 -11.29
C GLU A 26 0.91 5.97 -10.95
N LEU A 27 1.49 4.85 -10.49
CA LEU A 27 0.73 3.68 -10.09
C LEU A 27 0.53 3.63 -8.58
N PHE A 28 -0.66 3.16 -8.21
CA PHE A 28 -1.06 2.82 -6.86
C PHE A 28 -1.51 1.36 -6.90
N LEU A 29 -0.74 0.46 -6.32
CA LEU A 29 -0.99 -0.98 -6.34
C LEU A 29 -1.37 -1.46 -4.93
N LEU A 30 -2.62 -1.85 -4.74
CA LEU A 30 -3.23 -2.17 -3.46
C LEU A 30 -3.50 -3.68 -3.38
N PHE A 31 -2.47 -4.44 -3.05
CA PHE A 31 -2.50 -5.90 -3.00
C PHE A 31 -3.30 -6.42 -1.81
N TRP A 32 -4.11 -7.45 -2.02
CA TRP A 32 -4.85 -8.12 -0.95
C TRP A 32 -4.80 -9.64 -1.10
N ILE A 33 -4.75 -10.36 0.03
CA ILE A 33 -4.69 -11.82 0.03
C ILE A 33 -6.05 -12.43 -0.33
N ASN A 34 -6.06 -13.20 -1.43
CA ASN A 34 -7.22 -13.88 -1.97
C ASN A 34 -7.13 -15.40 -1.74
N GLU A 35 -7.13 -15.79 -0.48
CA GLU A 35 -7.12 -17.19 -0.04
C GLU A 35 -8.37 -17.53 0.77
N ASP A 36 -8.58 -18.81 1.06
CA ASP A 36 -9.66 -19.24 1.95
C ASP A 36 -9.29 -18.88 3.41
N ASP A 37 -9.57 -17.63 3.77
CA ASP A 37 -9.28 -17.04 5.06
C ASP A 37 -10.45 -16.18 5.54
N LYS A 38 -10.66 -16.14 6.86
CA LYS A 38 -11.76 -15.36 7.47
C LYS A 38 -11.61 -13.85 7.20
N GLY A 39 -10.38 -13.36 7.02
CA GLY A 39 -10.05 -11.98 6.70
C GLY A 39 -10.19 -11.63 5.21
N LYS A 40 -10.34 -12.60 4.29
CA LYS A 40 -10.38 -12.35 2.83
C LYS A 40 -11.30 -11.20 2.42
N LYS A 41 -12.56 -11.22 2.90
CA LYS A 41 -13.55 -10.18 2.57
C LYS A 41 -13.13 -8.81 3.14
N MET A 42 -12.62 -8.79 4.37
CA MET A 42 -12.09 -7.57 4.98
C MET A 42 -10.93 -6.99 4.16
N PHE A 43 -9.98 -7.83 3.72
CA PHE A 43 -8.83 -7.37 2.93
C PHE A 43 -9.26 -6.80 1.59
N SER A 44 -10.18 -7.49 0.90
CA SER A 44 -10.72 -7.04 -0.37
C SER A 44 -11.43 -5.69 -0.20
N GLU A 45 -12.37 -5.56 0.73
CA GLU A 45 -13.10 -4.30 0.95
C GLU A 45 -12.22 -3.15 1.46
N ALA A 46 -11.20 -3.45 2.27
CA ALA A 46 -10.24 -2.44 2.73
C ALA A 46 -9.39 -1.91 1.57
N SER A 47 -8.94 -2.79 0.68
CA SER A 47 -8.21 -2.38 -0.53
C SER A 47 -9.08 -1.52 -1.45
N GLN A 48 -10.35 -1.89 -1.64
CA GLN A 48 -11.30 -1.14 -2.45
C GLN A 48 -11.65 0.21 -1.82
N THR A 49 -11.74 0.27 -0.49
CA THR A 49 -11.93 1.53 0.25
C THR A 49 -10.75 2.46 0.01
N ARG A 50 -9.51 1.97 0.10
CA ARG A 50 -8.32 2.77 -0.21
C ARG A 50 -8.31 3.26 -1.65
N LEU A 51 -8.67 2.41 -2.62
CA LEU A 51 -8.81 2.79 -4.02
C LEU A 51 -9.82 3.94 -4.21
N LYS A 52 -11.00 3.82 -3.58
CA LYS A 52 -12.03 4.86 -3.63
C LYS A 52 -11.53 6.17 -3.01
N ASN A 53 -10.82 6.10 -1.89
CA ASN A 53 -10.24 7.27 -1.23
C ASN A 53 -9.23 7.98 -2.11
N ILE A 54 -8.32 7.24 -2.77
CA ILE A 54 -7.36 7.83 -3.71
C ILE A 54 -8.09 8.51 -4.86
N LYS A 55 -9.06 7.84 -5.50
CA LYS A 55 -9.79 8.40 -6.65
C LYS A 55 -10.64 9.63 -6.31
N ARG A 56 -11.02 9.80 -5.03
CA ARG A 56 -11.77 10.96 -4.54
C ARG A 56 -10.89 12.07 -3.99
N ALA A 57 -9.59 11.84 -3.88
CA ALA A 57 -8.69 12.83 -3.32
C ALA A 57 -8.58 14.06 -4.25
N PRO A 58 -8.50 15.30 -3.72
CA PRO A 58 -8.43 16.51 -4.55
C PRO A 58 -7.22 16.56 -5.49
N TRP A 59 -6.15 15.84 -5.15
CA TRP A 59 -4.94 15.75 -5.96
C TRP A 59 -5.00 14.67 -7.04
N TYR A 60 -6.07 13.85 -7.09
CA TYR A 60 -6.18 12.77 -8.04
C TYR A 60 -6.48 13.28 -9.46
N ASP A 61 -5.63 12.91 -10.42
CA ASP A 61 -5.85 13.14 -11.85
C ASP A 61 -5.87 11.78 -12.55
N GLU A 62 -7.04 11.42 -13.10
CA GLU A 62 -7.27 10.14 -13.76
C GLU A 62 -6.40 9.92 -15.01
N ASN A 63 -5.86 10.98 -15.61
CA ASN A 63 -4.99 10.86 -16.77
C ASN A 63 -3.62 10.32 -16.39
N ILE A 64 -3.10 10.69 -15.22
CA ILE A 64 -1.77 10.32 -14.74
C ILE A 64 -1.81 9.22 -13.68
N HIS A 65 -2.81 9.19 -12.81
CA HIS A 65 -2.88 8.26 -11.69
C HIS A 65 -3.69 7.01 -12.02
N LYS A 66 -3.07 5.84 -11.90
CA LYS A 66 -3.73 4.55 -12.12
C LYS A 66 -3.70 3.73 -10.84
N VAL A 67 -4.89 3.39 -10.35
CA VAL A 67 -5.11 2.76 -9.03
C VAL A 67 -5.74 1.40 -9.24
N HIS A 68 -5.10 0.36 -8.71
CA HIS A 68 -5.49 -1.04 -8.90
C HIS A 68 -5.48 -1.80 -7.57
N CYS A 69 -6.36 -2.79 -7.43
CA CYS A 69 -6.43 -3.70 -6.29
C CYS A 69 -6.18 -5.15 -6.70
N PRO A 70 -4.96 -5.49 -7.15
CA PRO A 70 -4.64 -6.85 -7.58
C PRO A 70 -4.79 -7.85 -6.42
N PRO A 71 -5.62 -8.90 -6.57
CA PRO A 71 -5.59 -10.04 -5.64
C PRO A 71 -4.28 -10.80 -5.82
N ILE A 72 -3.76 -11.36 -4.74
CA ILE A 72 -2.60 -12.28 -4.75
C ILE A 72 -2.88 -13.47 -3.84
N GLN A 73 -2.26 -14.62 -4.12
CA GLN A 73 -2.30 -15.79 -3.24
C GLN A 73 -1.01 -15.93 -2.44
N ALA A 74 0.10 -15.40 -2.96
CA ALA A 74 1.38 -15.29 -2.29
C ALA A 74 2.08 -13.96 -2.61
N PHE A 75 2.92 -13.48 -1.69
CA PHE A 75 3.57 -12.16 -1.81
C PHE A 75 4.66 -12.10 -2.88
N HIS A 76 5.22 -13.24 -3.28
CA HIS A 76 6.21 -13.28 -4.36
C HIS A 76 5.60 -12.91 -5.72
N GLU A 77 4.27 -13.04 -5.89
CA GLU A 77 3.54 -12.57 -7.08
C GLU A 77 3.64 -11.05 -7.28
N ILE A 78 3.86 -10.29 -6.21
CA ILE A 78 3.98 -8.81 -6.27
C ILE A 78 5.06 -8.41 -7.27
N LYS A 79 6.18 -9.14 -7.31
CA LYS A 79 7.28 -8.86 -8.24
C LYS A 79 6.83 -8.91 -9.70
N THR A 80 6.12 -9.96 -10.07
CA THR A 80 5.61 -10.17 -11.42
C THR A 80 4.55 -9.11 -11.75
N ILE A 81 3.57 -8.92 -10.86
CA ILE A 81 2.46 -7.97 -11.06
C ILE A 81 2.97 -6.53 -11.20
N VAL A 82 3.95 -6.13 -10.39
CA VAL A 82 4.60 -4.81 -10.49
C VAL A 82 5.21 -4.61 -11.88
N SER A 83 5.98 -5.59 -12.37
CA SER A 83 6.60 -5.52 -13.70
C SER A 83 5.54 -5.40 -14.80
N GLU A 84 4.52 -6.26 -14.76
CA GLU A 84 3.45 -6.27 -15.75
C GLU A 84 2.68 -4.95 -15.81
N TRP A 85 2.40 -4.31 -14.67
CA TRP A 85 1.73 -3.01 -14.65
C TRP A 85 2.61 -1.88 -15.16
N ILE A 86 3.92 -1.90 -14.87
CA ILE A 86 4.87 -0.93 -15.42
C ILE A 86 4.89 -1.05 -16.94
N ASP A 87 5.03 -2.26 -17.47
CA ASP A 87 5.09 -2.51 -18.92
C ASP A 87 3.78 -2.13 -19.61
N LYS A 88 2.63 -2.50 -19.02
CA LYS A 88 1.30 -2.13 -19.51
C LYS A 88 1.09 -0.63 -19.68
N TYR A 89 1.71 0.20 -18.85
CA TYR A 89 1.60 1.65 -18.93
C TYR A 89 2.76 2.35 -19.65
N GLY A 90 3.60 1.58 -20.36
CA GLY A 90 4.61 2.12 -21.27
C GLY A 90 6.05 2.00 -20.79
N GLY A 91 6.31 1.19 -19.76
CA GLY A 91 7.64 0.85 -19.28
C GLY A 91 8.20 1.82 -18.24
N ARG A 92 9.39 1.48 -17.73
CA ARG A 92 10.03 2.14 -16.57
C ARG A 92 10.29 3.64 -16.75
N ASP A 93 10.55 4.09 -17.97
CA ASP A 93 10.81 5.51 -18.25
C ASP A 93 9.54 6.37 -18.21
N LYS A 94 8.36 5.74 -18.23
CA LYS A 94 7.06 6.42 -18.30
C LYS A 94 6.19 6.21 -17.08
N VAL A 95 6.59 5.34 -16.15
CA VAL A 95 5.73 4.87 -15.07
C VAL A 95 6.50 4.82 -13.77
N THR A 96 5.97 5.41 -12.71
CA THR A 96 6.54 5.27 -11.35
C THR A 96 5.49 4.75 -10.39
N ILE A 97 5.90 4.03 -9.35
CA ILE A 97 4.98 3.61 -8.27
C ILE A 97 4.98 4.66 -7.16
N ARG A 98 3.80 5.16 -6.82
CA ARG A 98 3.60 6.10 -5.71
C ARG A 98 3.15 5.41 -4.43
N GLU A 99 2.34 4.37 -4.55
CA GLU A 99 1.86 3.62 -3.38
C GLU A 99 1.83 2.12 -3.65
N VAL A 100 2.34 1.36 -2.69
CA VAL A 100 2.03 -0.05 -2.52
C VAL A 100 1.27 -0.23 -1.22
N GLY A 101 0.09 -0.84 -1.27
CA GLY A 101 -0.67 -1.26 -0.08
C GLY A 101 -0.72 -2.77 -0.01
N VAL A 102 -0.56 -3.34 1.19
CA VAL A 102 -0.67 -4.78 1.43
C VAL A 102 -1.69 -5.06 2.53
N PHE A 103 -2.82 -5.64 2.13
CA PHE A 103 -3.96 -5.97 2.98
C PHE A 103 -3.96 -7.48 3.28
N SER A 104 -3.59 -7.84 4.51
CA SER A 104 -3.41 -9.22 4.95
C SER A 104 -3.37 -9.31 6.47
N HIS A 105 -3.37 -10.53 7.01
CA HIS A 105 -2.80 -10.77 8.33
C HIS A 105 -1.29 -10.48 8.32
N SER A 106 -0.70 -10.23 9.49
CA SER A 106 0.73 -9.98 9.58
C SER A 106 1.26 -10.44 10.94
N ALA A 107 2.54 -10.81 10.97
CA ALA A 107 3.30 -10.99 12.19
C ALA A 107 4.31 -9.85 12.36
N THR A 108 4.77 -9.66 13.59
CA THR A 108 5.73 -8.62 13.96
C THR A 108 7.05 -8.74 13.21
N LEU A 109 7.58 -9.97 13.11
CA LEU A 109 8.93 -10.21 12.60
C LEU A 109 8.95 -10.35 11.08
N HIS A 110 8.16 -11.26 10.51
CA HIS A 110 8.22 -11.59 9.08
C HIS A 110 7.12 -10.95 8.23
N GLY A 111 6.30 -10.07 8.83
CA GLY A 111 5.38 -9.22 8.07
C GLY A 111 4.12 -9.95 7.58
N PRO A 112 3.60 -9.57 6.40
CA PRO A 112 2.37 -10.11 5.81
C PRO A 112 2.32 -11.65 5.76
N ILE A 113 1.13 -12.22 5.92
CA ILE A 113 0.85 -13.66 5.95
C ILE A 113 -0.13 -14.05 4.85
N CYS A 114 0.16 -15.15 4.14
CA CYS A 114 -0.76 -15.91 3.31
C CYS A 114 -0.75 -17.37 3.80
N TYR A 115 -1.90 -17.98 4.01
CA TYR A 115 -2.04 -19.27 4.70
C TYR A 115 -1.88 -20.49 3.79
N ASN A 116 -2.33 -20.41 2.54
CA ASN A 116 -2.49 -21.61 1.71
C ASN A 116 -1.32 -21.80 0.74
N THR A 117 -0.71 -20.69 0.30
CA THR A 117 0.35 -20.70 -0.71
C THR A 117 1.69 -20.34 -0.09
N PRO A 118 2.70 -21.24 -0.12
CA PRO A 118 4.05 -20.91 0.33
C PRO A 118 4.67 -19.76 -0.47
N ASN A 119 5.43 -18.90 0.21
CA ASN A 119 6.17 -17.82 -0.43
C ASN A 119 7.54 -18.27 -0.96
N ILE A 120 8.06 -17.50 -1.91
CA ILE A 120 9.35 -17.76 -2.56
C ILE A 120 10.16 -16.45 -2.60
N PRO A 121 11.30 -16.35 -1.88
CA PRO A 121 11.74 -17.26 -0.82
C PRO A 121 10.82 -17.17 0.41
N PRO A 122 10.63 -18.30 1.13
CA PRO A 122 9.89 -18.29 2.39
C PRO A 122 10.72 -17.67 3.51
N ALA A 123 10.07 -16.98 4.44
CA ALA A 123 10.73 -16.57 5.67
C ALA A 123 11.20 -17.81 6.48
N PRO A 124 12.35 -17.74 7.18
CA PRO A 124 12.86 -18.90 7.92
C PRO A 124 11.83 -19.44 8.92
N LYS A 125 11.50 -20.73 8.80
CA LYS A 125 10.48 -21.45 9.60
C LYS A 125 9.03 -21.02 9.38
N TRP A 126 8.77 -20.04 8.51
CA TRP A 126 7.45 -19.45 8.28
C TRP A 126 7.15 -19.36 6.77
N PRO A 127 6.82 -20.48 6.08
CA PRO A 127 6.60 -20.48 4.64
C PRO A 127 5.41 -19.63 4.18
N ILE A 128 4.48 -19.37 5.10
CA ILE A 128 3.32 -18.50 4.94
C ILE A 128 3.67 -17.00 4.88
N GLN A 129 4.95 -16.64 4.99
CA GLN A 129 5.47 -15.27 4.89
C GLN A 129 6.65 -15.23 3.92
N MET A 130 6.83 -14.12 3.21
CA MET A 130 7.97 -13.95 2.30
C MET A 130 9.16 -13.36 3.04
N ASP A 131 10.36 -13.89 2.79
CA ASP A 131 11.58 -13.36 3.39
C ASP A 131 11.91 -11.96 2.84
N ILE A 132 12.63 -11.17 3.61
CA ILE A 132 13.19 -9.91 3.12
C ILE A 132 14.29 -10.20 2.11
N SER A 133 15.23 -11.10 2.44
CA SER A 133 16.36 -11.42 1.56
C SER A 133 15.93 -12.28 0.39
N GLY A 134 16.19 -11.82 -0.84
CA GLY A 134 15.76 -12.48 -2.07
C GLY A 134 14.26 -12.37 -2.36
N GLY A 135 13.45 -11.88 -1.41
CA GLY A 135 12.02 -11.67 -1.52
C GLY A 135 11.73 -10.18 -1.66
N TRP A 136 11.36 -9.53 -0.55
CA TRP A 136 10.99 -8.10 -0.54
C TRP A 136 12.10 -7.18 -1.06
N ASP A 137 13.37 -7.48 -0.78
CA ASP A 137 14.52 -6.68 -1.25
C ASP A 137 14.78 -6.80 -2.77
N SER A 138 14.21 -7.82 -3.41
CA SER A 138 14.42 -8.14 -4.82
C SER A 138 13.38 -7.54 -5.76
N ILE A 139 12.37 -6.85 -5.20
CA ILE A 139 11.30 -6.24 -5.97
C ILE A 139 11.73 -4.84 -6.38
N ASP A 140 11.79 -4.61 -7.69
CA ASP A 140 12.02 -3.29 -8.25
C ASP A 140 10.69 -2.61 -8.53
N PHE A 141 10.26 -1.76 -7.59
CA PHE A 141 9.00 -1.02 -7.70
C PHE A 141 9.09 0.21 -8.60
N ASN A 142 10.26 0.63 -9.07
CA ASN A 142 10.43 1.89 -9.79
C ASN A 142 9.75 3.08 -9.07
N TRP A 143 10.10 3.28 -7.79
CA TRP A 143 9.44 4.24 -6.93
C TRP A 143 9.49 5.66 -7.47
N LYS A 144 8.40 6.40 -7.26
CA LYS A 144 8.38 7.85 -7.41
C LYS A 144 9.38 8.47 -6.43
N SER A 145 10.28 9.32 -6.92
CA SER A 145 11.38 9.90 -6.13
C SER A 145 10.94 10.70 -4.90
N ASN A 146 9.75 11.30 -4.95
CA ASN A 146 9.18 12.08 -3.87
C ASN A 146 7.80 11.54 -3.53
N CYS A 147 7.49 11.40 -2.23
CA CYS A 147 6.21 10.96 -1.67
C CYS A 147 5.78 9.50 -1.92
N ALA A 148 6.69 8.61 -2.34
CA ALA A 148 6.41 7.18 -2.39
C ALA A 148 6.16 6.59 -0.99
N MET A 149 5.23 5.65 -0.91
CA MET A 149 4.96 4.92 0.32
C MET A 149 4.61 3.45 0.10
N CYS A 150 4.94 2.62 1.10
CA CYS A 150 4.51 1.24 1.19
C CYS A 150 3.79 1.03 2.52
N VAL A 151 2.56 0.51 2.51
CA VAL A 151 1.71 0.43 3.69
C VAL A 151 1.29 -1.02 3.96
N PHE A 152 1.67 -1.53 5.12
CA PHE A 152 1.30 -2.87 5.59
C PHE A 152 0.17 -2.78 6.61
N TYR A 153 -1.04 -3.18 6.22
CA TYR A 153 -2.25 -2.97 7.02
C TYR A 153 -2.50 -4.04 8.11
N GLY A 154 -1.78 -5.16 8.05
CA GLY A 154 -1.93 -6.29 8.97
C GLY A 154 -1.42 -6.03 10.38
N CYS A 155 -1.81 -6.91 11.31
CA CYS A 155 -1.45 -6.84 12.73
C CYS A 155 0.07 -6.70 12.97
N ASN A 156 0.47 -5.76 13.83
CA ASN A 156 1.85 -5.59 14.29
C ASN A 156 2.90 -5.43 13.19
N SER A 157 2.50 -5.16 11.93
CA SER A 157 3.40 -5.04 10.79
C SER A 157 4.43 -3.91 10.94
N GLY A 158 4.11 -2.90 11.75
CA GLY A 158 4.97 -1.78 12.11
C GLY A 158 5.19 -1.66 13.61
N HIS A 159 5.22 -2.76 14.35
CA HIS A 159 5.62 -2.73 15.76
C HIS A 159 7.05 -2.19 15.90
N ASP A 160 7.26 -1.29 16.86
CA ASP A 160 8.49 -0.50 16.97
C ASP A 160 9.54 -1.23 17.80
N ILE A 161 10.14 -2.24 17.20
CA ILE A 161 11.24 -3.04 17.77
C ILE A 161 12.36 -3.21 16.73
N PRO A 162 13.61 -3.46 17.13
CA PRO A 162 14.75 -3.56 16.21
C PRO A 162 14.56 -4.60 15.10
N GLU A 163 13.91 -5.73 15.40
CA GLU A 163 13.65 -6.82 14.45
C GLU A 163 12.32 -6.65 13.68
N GLY A 164 11.60 -5.54 13.91
CA GLY A 164 10.28 -5.29 13.37
C GLY A 164 10.28 -5.27 11.84
N PHE A 165 9.28 -5.92 11.24
CA PHE A 165 9.22 -6.10 9.80
C PHE A 165 9.31 -4.79 9.01
N ALA A 166 8.42 -3.82 9.25
CA ALA A 166 8.43 -2.54 8.52
C ALA A 166 9.74 -1.76 8.69
N LEU A 167 10.36 -1.82 9.87
CA LEU A 167 11.66 -1.20 10.12
C LEU A 167 12.73 -1.84 9.22
N ARG A 168 12.83 -3.17 9.21
CA ARG A 168 13.81 -3.90 8.39
C ARG A 168 13.56 -3.76 6.88
N VAL A 169 12.31 -3.68 6.44
CA VAL A 169 11.96 -3.36 5.04
C VAL A 169 12.44 -1.96 4.68
N SER A 170 12.27 -0.97 5.56
CA SER A 170 12.70 0.41 5.31
C SER A 170 14.23 0.59 5.21
N GLN A 171 15.01 -0.41 5.64
CA GLN A 171 16.48 -0.42 5.53
C GLN A 171 16.97 -0.90 4.16
N GLN A 172 16.12 -1.56 3.37
CA GLN A 172 16.53 -2.16 2.11
C GLN A 172 16.76 -1.09 1.04
N LYS A 173 17.76 -1.32 0.18
CA LYS A 173 18.13 -0.36 -0.88
C LYS A 173 16.98 -0.05 -1.83
N ASN A 174 16.15 -1.04 -2.16
CA ASN A 174 14.98 -0.88 -3.03
C ASN A 174 13.82 -0.14 -2.35
N PHE A 175 13.90 0.18 -1.05
CA PHE A 175 12.95 1.01 -0.30
C PHE A 175 13.57 2.32 0.19
N GLN A 176 14.74 2.70 -0.33
CA GLN A 176 15.41 3.94 0.02
C GLN A 176 14.49 5.16 -0.22
N ASN A 177 14.34 6.00 0.80
CA ASN A 177 13.49 7.19 0.82
C ASN A 177 11.98 6.93 0.63
N VAL A 178 11.53 5.68 0.74
CA VAL A 178 10.11 5.31 0.74
C VAL A 178 9.57 5.35 2.16
N ALA A 179 8.39 5.95 2.35
CA ALA A 179 7.70 5.92 3.62
C ALA A 179 7.06 4.55 3.86
N ILE A 180 7.64 3.76 4.75
CA ILE A 180 7.10 2.45 5.14
C ILE A 180 6.19 2.62 6.34
N TRP A 181 4.92 2.24 6.19
CA TRP A 181 3.92 2.30 7.25
C TRP A 181 3.48 0.91 7.68
N GLY A 182 3.27 0.72 8.98
CA GLY A 182 2.71 -0.51 9.52
C GLY A 182 1.92 -0.29 10.80
N GLN A 183 1.03 -1.22 11.13
CA GLN A 183 0.26 -1.16 12.38
C GLN A 183 1.16 -1.43 13.58
N SER A 184 1.05 -0.58 14.61
CA SER A 184 1.79 -0.79 15.87
C SER A 184 1.17 -1.86 16.76
N ALA A 185 -0.07 -2.25 16.49
CA ALA A 185 -0.88 -3.17 17.28
C ALA A 185 -1.69 -4.13 16.37
N SER A 186 -2.54 -4.94 16.98
CA SER A 186 -3.52 -5.77 16.27
C SER A 186 -4.44 -4.91 15.39
N SER A 187 -4.76 -5.41 14.20
CA SER A 187 -5.51 -4.70 13.17
C SER A 187 -6.93 -5.25 13.06
N PHE A 188 -7.92 -4.38 12.95
CA PHE A 188 -9.34 -4.75 13.00
C PHE A 188 -10.16 -3.91 12.01
N PRO A 189 -11.31 -4.42 11.52
CA PRO A 189 -12.16 -3.66 10.63
C PRO A 189 -12.76 -2.45 11.34
N SER A 190 -12.84 -1.32 10.63
CA SER A 190 -13.54 -0.12 11.08
C SER A 190 -14.23 0.60 9.92
N PHE A 191 -15.27 1.38 10.21
CA PHE A 191 -15.86 2.33 9.26
C PHE A 191 -15.08 3.63 9.14
N GLU A 192 -14.20 3.93 10.10
CA GLU A 192 -13.43 5.18 10.15
C GLU A 192 -11.92 4.88 10.25
N PRO A 193 -11.04 5.71 9.66
CA PRO A 193 -9.60 5.43 9.62
C PRO A 193 -8.86 5.82 10.91
N ASN A 194 -9.51 6.53 11.83
CA ASN A 194 -8.92 7.04 13.08
C ASN A 194 -9.66 6.59 14.36
N VAL A 195 -10.81 5.91 14.23
CA VAL A 195 -11.60 5.40 15.35
C VAL A 195 -11.91 3.92 15.09
N ARG A 196 -12.02 3.12 16.15
CA ARG A 196 -12.50 1.74 16.10
C ARG A 196 -14.02 1.71 16.22
N ILE A 197 -14.69 1.68 15.08
CA ILE A 197 -16.15 1.58 14.98
C ILE A 197 -16.51 0.48 13.99
N THR A 198 -17.27 -0.51 14.45
CA THR A 198 -17.68 -1.67 13.62
C THR A 198 -19.08 -2.13 14.01
N THR A 199 -19.58 -3.18 13.37
CA THR A 199 -20.88 -3.79 13.68
C THR A 199 -20.75 -5.25 14.14
N PRO A 200 -21.79 -5.81 14.78
CA PRO A 200 -21.86 -7.24 15.04
C PRO A 200 -21.79 -8.07 13.75
N ALA A 201 -22.39 -7.59 12.64
CA ALA A 201 -22.37 -8.26 11.34
C ALA A 201 -20.94 -8.51 10.83
N ARG A 202 -20.07 -7.49 10.84
CA ARG A 202 -18.66 -7.64 10.44
C ARG A 202 -17.88 -8.60 11.33
N SER A 203 -18.25 -8.68 12.62
CA SER A 203 -17.66 -9.66 13.55
C SER A 203 -18.07 -11.11 13.23
N MET A 204 -19.21 -11.29 12.57
CA MET A 204 -19.69 -12.58 12.03
C MET A 204 -19.29 -12.80 10.56
N ASN A 205 -18.35 -12.00 10.03
CA ASN A 205 -17.88 -12.05 8.65
C ASN A 205 -18.98 -11.77 7.59
N THR A 206 -19.95 -10.92 7.92
CA THR A 206 -21.02 -10.43 7.04
C THR A 206 -21.09 -8.90 7.04
N GLY A 207 -21.92 -8.29 6.18
CA GLY A 207 -22.10 -6.83 6.16
C GLY A 207 -20.87 -6.03 5.72
N TRP A 208 -20.01 -6.65 4.91
CA TRP A 208 -18.81 -6.04 4.33
C TRP A 208 -19.16 -5.04 3.22
N ASP A 209 -20.30 -5.26 2.55
CA ASP A 209 -20.91 -4.41 1.53
C ASP A 209 -21.50 -3.10 2.09
N VAL A 210 -21.68 -3.02 3.41
CA VAL A 210 -22.18 -1.82 4.08
C VAL A 210 -21.02 -0.92 4.44
N GLY A 211 -20.98 0.29 3.86
CA GLY A 211 -20.05 1.35 4.24
C GLY A 211 -18.58 1.09 3.87
N GLN A 212 -17.70 1.96 4.35
CA GLN A 212 -16.25 1.84 4.13
C GLN A 212 -15.61 0.81 5.06
N THR A 213 -14.48 0.23 4.66
CA THR A 213 -13.68 -0.68 5.49
C THR A 213 -12.25 -0.17 5.62
N TYR A 214 -11.83 0.06 6.85
CA TYR A 214 -10.45 0.35 7.23
C TYR A 214 -9.93 -0.78 8.11
N MET A 215 -8.63 -1.05 8.04
CA MET A 215 -7.96 -2.03 8.91
C MET A 215 -7.18 -1.29 9.98
N VAL A 216 -7.82 -0.85 11.06
CA VAL A 216 -7.23 0.08 12.04
C VAL A 216 -6.65 -0.63 13.27
N GLY A 217 -5.63 -0.03 13.87
CA GLY A 217 -4.97 -0.57 15.05
C GLY A 217 -5.85 -0.53 16.29
N GLY A 218 -5.69 -1.52 17.18
CA GLY A 218 -6.56 -1.71 18.32
C GLY A 218 -5.96 -2.52 19.46
N GLY A 219 -6.39 -2.23 20.70
CA GLY A 219 -5.99 -2.94 21.91
C GLY A 219 -6.86 -4.15 22.28
N PRO A 220 -6.40 -5.00 23.23
CA PRO A 220 -7.19 -6.07 23.82
C PRO A 220 -8.48 -5.55 24.49
N GLY A 221 -9.56 -6.32 24.43
CA GLY A 221 -10.83 -6.02 25.14
C GLY A 221 -11.67 -4.87 24.54
N GLU A 222 -11.22 -4.24 23.48
CA GLU A 222 -11.88 -3.08 22.85
C GLU A 222 -13.01 -3.47 21.88
N GLY A 223 -13.25 -4.78 21.64
CA GLY A 223 -14.22 -5.27 20.65
C GLY A 223 -15.66 -4.84 20.92
N THR A 224 -16.16 -5.04 22.15
CA THR A 224 -17.52 -4.61 22.54
C THR A 224 -17.69 -3.10 22.39
N LYS A 225 -16.72 -2.31 22.87
CA LYS A 225 -16.76 -0.84 22.75
C LYS A 225 -16.73 -0.37 21.29
N ALA A 226 -16.06 -1.09 20.40
CA ALA A 226 -16.05 -0.80 18.98
C ALA A 226 -17.41 -1.02 18.32
N ILE A 227 -18.25 -1.90 18.87
CA ILE A 227 -19.61 -2.20 18.41
C ILE A 227 -20.65 -1.25 19.05
N THR A 228 -20.62 -1.10 20.37
CA THR A 228 -21.73 -0.47 21.13
C THR A 228 -21.45 0.96 21.58
N GLY A 229 -20.23 1.46 21.40
CA GLY A 229 -19.81 2.74 21.99
C GLY A 229 -19.13 2.55 23.36
N PRO A 230 -18.32 3.53 23.82
CA PRO A 230 -18.08 4.85 23.22
C PRO A 230 -17.04 4.89 22.08
N HIS A 231 -16.74 3.75 21.42
CA HIS A 231 -15.80 3.60 20.29
C HIS A 231 -14.36 4.04 20.61
N PRO A 232 -13.41 3.08 20.76
CA PRO A 232 -12.01 3.40 21.05
C PRO A 232 -11.35 4.21 19.92
N ASN A 233 -10.41 5.10 20.25
CA ASN A 233 -9.50 5.66 19.24
C ASN A 233 -8.66 4.53 18.63
N ALA A 234 -8.41 4.61 17.32
CA ALA A 234 -7.51 3.66 16.69
C ALA A 234 -6.06 3.88 17.15
N ARG A 235 -5.31 2.80 17.28
CA ARG A 235 -3.87 2.89 17.55
C ARG A 235 -3.15 3.42 16.31
N PHE A 236 -2.10 4.21 16.53
CA PHE A 236 -1.32 4.76 15.44
C PHE A 236 -0.60 3.66 14.65
N MET A 237 -0.45 3.89 13.35
CA MET A 237 0.57 3.25 12.53
C MET A 237 1.91 3.96 12.77
N ASN A 238 3.00 3.20 12.71
CA ASN A 238 4.35 3.75 12.72
C ASN A 238 4.83 3.97 11.28
N LYS A 239 5.57 5.06 11.08
CA LYS A 239 6.21 5.44 9.82
C LYS A 239 7.71 5.30 9.94
N PHE A 240 8.31 4.53 9.06
CA PHE A 240 9.74 4.30 8.97
C PHE A 240 10.29 4.78 7.62
N ILE A 241 11.47 5.39 7.64
CA ILE A 241 12.23 5.77 6.44
C ILE A 241 13.69 5.44 6.72
N ASN A 242 14.35 4.74 5.79
CA ASN A 242 15.79 4.45 5.84
C ASN A 242 16.25 3.82 7.16
N GLY A 243 15.45 2.90 7.72
CA GLY A 243 15.77 2.23 8.97
C GLY A 243 15.56 3.05 10.24
N ALA A 244 14.86 4.17 10.18
CA ALA A 244 14.51 4.97 11.35
C ALA A 244 13.00 5.21 11.42
N LYS A 245 12.43 5.16 12.62
CA LYS A 245 11.07 5.64 12.86
C LYS A 245 11.06 7.17 12.79
N VAL A 246 10.29 7.71 11.86
CA VAL A 246 10.20 9.16 11.63
C VAL A 246 8.85 9.75 12.03
N GLY A 247 7.91 8.92 12.50
CA GLY A 247 6.64 9.40 13.03
C GLY A 247 5.63 8.29 13.31
N SER A 248 4.47 8.69 13.81
CA SER A 248 3.31 7.82 14.02
C SER A 248 2.04 8.61 13.75
N SER A 249 1.04 7.99 13.12
CA SER A 249 -0.27 8.63 12.87
C SER A 249 -1.35 7.59 12.61
N HIS A 250 -2.62 8.02 12.58
CA HIS A 250 -3.73 7.17 12.15
C HIS A 250 -3.71 6.99 10.62
N GLN A 251 -4.46 6.02 10.11
CA GLN A 251 -4.65 5.86 8.66
C GLN A 251 -5.27 7.09 8.00
N GLY A 252 -5.93 7.95 8.77
CA GLY A 252 -6.51 9.20 8.27
C GLY A 252 -5.51 10.06 7.50
N VAL A 253 -4.21 10.03 7.84
CA VAL A 253 -3.19 10.85 7.15
C VAL A 253 -3.12 10.60 5.64
N PHE A 254 -3.52 9.42 5.17
CA PHE A 254 -3.66 9.13 3.75
C PHE A 254 -5.09 8.74 3.34
N ASN A 255 -5.97 8.36 4.27
CA ASN A 255 -7.36 7.97 4.01
C ASN A 255 -8.42 9.03 4.31
N ASP A 256 -8.04 10.25 4.69
CA ASP A 256 -9.01 11.29 4.98
C ASP A 256 -9.75 11.70 3.70
N HIS A 257 -11.01 11.33 3.66
CA HIS A 257 -11.98 11.58 2.61
C HIS A 257 -13.08 12.52 3.12
N LYS A 258 -12.98 13.02 4.36
CA LYS A 258 -13.82 14.10 4.84
C LYS A 258 -13.35 15.33 4.08
N SER A 259 -14.01 15.59 2.96
CA SER A 259 -14.06 16.94 2.41
C SER A 259 -14.23 17.88 3.59
N LYS A 260 -13.33 18.84 3.77
CA LYS A 260 -13.69 20.03 4.55
C LYS A 260 -15.05 20.44 4.01
N ILE A 261 -16.10 20.30 4.81
CA ILE A 261 -17.36 20.95 4.53
C ILE A 261 -16.94 22.41 4.49
N VAL A 262 -16.89 22.98 3.29
CA VAL A 262 -16.74 24.41 3.13
C VAL A 262 -18.08 24.94 3.65
N SER A 263 -18.08 25.33 4.93
CA SER A 263 -19.13 26.15 5.52
C SER A 263 -19.15 27.50 4.84
#